data_AF-A0A3Q4HZ88-F1
#
_entry.id   AF-A0A3Q4HZ88-F1
#
_cell.length_a   1.000
_cell.length_b   1.000
_cell.length_c   1.000
_cell.angle_alpha   90.00
_cell.angle_beta   90.00
_cell.angle_gamma   90.00
#
_symmetry.space_group_name_H-M   'P 1'
#
loop_
_entity.id
_entity.type
_entity.pdbx_description
1 polymer ?
#
loop_
_entity_poly.entity_id
_entity_poly.type
_entity_poly.pdbx_seq_one_letter_code
_entity_poly.pdbx_strand_id
1 'polypeptide(L)'
;LADIEEILSTDLVPGDVIVIPSNGTIMPCDAVLVSGTCIVNESMLTGCLAVIKVKLHNILLTVKLRGDGSKNSRPVTSSSTLVFQLYKSRVCARVLGFSTAKGQLVRSILYPKPTDFKLYRDAYVFLLCLVAVAGIGFVYSIVLSIMNEVMQKVKAIIIESLDIVTITVPPALPAAMTAGIVYAQRRLKRIGIFCISPQRINICGQINLVCFDKTGTLTEDGLDLWGVQRVENGSFHLSEENAYKENLVKSQFVACMATCHSLTKIEGQLSGDPLDLKMFEATGWILEEATEEETSLHNRIMPTVVRPPKQLLPPEPAVTPEQDMAAYEIGIVRQFPFSSALQRMSVVARLLGEKRMDAYMKGAPEVVTSLCRRETVPENFAAVLEGYTKQGFRVIALAHRRLESKLTWHKVQNINRDHIEANMEFLGLIIMQNKLKPETPGVLQDLHQANIRTVMVTGDNMLTAISVARDCGMIPPQDTVIIADALPPHDGQAAKITWRYADKPRNASRLQVNRWIQCLFSCARSYFVGMCGDGANDCGALKRAHSGISLSELEASVASPFTSRTPNISCVPNLIRSGRAALITSFCVFKFMALYSIIQYISVTLLYSVCKTACLVR
;
A
#
# COMPACT_ATOMS: atom_id res chain seq x y z
N LEU A 1 1.55 9.52 42.51
CA LEU A 1 2.60 9.37 41.49
C LEU A 1 3.16 7.98 41.69
N ALA A 2 2.63 7.01 40.96
CA ALA A 2 3.00 5.60 41.11
C ALA A 2 4.39 5.37 40.52
N ASP A 3 5.17 4.50 41.18
CA ASP A 3 6.47 4.03 40.74
C ASP A 3 6.37 3.50 39.30
N ILE A 4 7.22 4.01 38.41
CA ILE A 4 7.35 3.49 37.05
C ILE A 4 8.28 2.29 37.15
N GLU A 5 7.77 1.11 36.85
CA GLU A 5 8.55 -0.12 36.81
C GLU A 5 8.92 -0.44 35.36
N GLU A 6 10.21 -0.72 35.12
CA GLU A 6 10.66 -1.25 33.84
C GLU A 6 10.40 -2.75 33.79
N ILE A 7 9.57 -3.17 32.83
CA ILE A 7 9.22 -4.57 32.61
C ILE A 7 9.54 -4.99 31.17
N LEU A 8 9.68 -6.30 30.94
CA LEU A 8 9.85 -6.83 29.60
C LEU A 8 8.55 -6.66 28.79
N SER A 9 8.69 -6.38 27.50
CA SER A 9 7.54 -6.19 26.60
C SER A 9 6.66 -7.43 26.45
N THR A 10 7.20 -8.62 26.76
CA THR A 10 6.47 -9.90 26.79
C THR A 10 5.48 -10.01 27.94
N ASP A 11 5.69 -9.22 28.99
CA ASP A 11 4.91 -9.32 30.24
C ASP A 11 3.75 -8.33 30.27
N LEU A 12 3.63 -7.48 29.23
CA LEU A 12 2.54 -6.53 29.08
C LEU A 12 1.20 -7.22 28.87
N VAL A 13 0.19 -6.83 29.66
CA VAL A 13 -1.17 -7.35 29.57
C VAL A 13 -2.20 -6.25 29.23
N PRO A 14 -3.33 -6.62 28.58
CA PRO A 14 -4.40 -5.65 28.33
C PRO A 14 -4.88 -4.98 29.62
N GLY A 15 -4.87 -3.64 29.62
CA GLY A 15 -5.22 -2.82 30.78
C GLY A 15 -4.06 -2.02 31.37
N ASP A 16 -2.82 -2.48 31.16
CA ASP A 16 -1.60 -1.82 31.63
C ASP A 16 -1.47 -0.40 31.07
N VAL A 17 -0.89 0.50 31.87
CA VAL A 17 -0.61 1.87 31.48
C VAL A 17 0.90 2.00 31.27
N ILE A 18 1.31 2.16 30.03
CA ILE A 18 2.71 2.33 29.63
C ILE A 18 3.05 3.80 29.47
N VAL A 19 4.27 4.16 29.85
CA VAL A 19 4.85 5.49 29.60
C VAL A 19 5.74 5.38 28.36
N ILE A 20 5.48 6.23 27.36
CA ILE A 20 6.30 6.29 26.16
C ILE A 20 7.53 7.18 26.47
N PRO A 21 8.75 6.71 26.19
CA PRO A 21 9.97 7.46 26.47
C PRO A 21 10.18 8.59 25.45
N SER A 22 10.84 9.67 25.90
CA SER A 22 10.98 10.92 25.13
C SER A 22 11.88 10.82 23.91
N ASN A 23 12.83 9.89 23.91
CA ASN A 23 13.69 9.57 22.76
C ASN A 23 12.98 8.72 21.69
N GLY A 24 11.69 8.41 21.88
CA GLY A 24 10.91 7.57 20.99
C GLY A 24 11.13 6.08 21.23
N THR A 25 10.15 5.28 20.81
CA THR A 25 10.23 3.82 20.94
C THR A 25 9.41 3.11 19.86
N ILE A 26 9.76 1.87 19.57
CA ILE A 26 8.91 0.98 18.78
C ILE A 26 7.84 0.45 19.72
N MET A 27 6.57 0.73 19.42
CA MET A 27 5.46 0.24 20.25
C MET A 27 5.44 -1.30 20.26
N PRO A 28 5.42 -1.98 21.40
CA PRO A 28 5.35 -3.43 21.43
C PRO A 28 3.94 -3.95 21.14
N CYS A 29 2.90 -3.19 21.49
CA CYS A 29 1.50 -3.59 21.44
C CYS A 29 0.58 -2.48 20.91
N ASP A 30 -0.66 -2.85 20.57
CA ASP A 30 -1.72 -1.88 20.29
C ASP A 30 -2.11 -1.21 21.62
N ALA A 31 -2.15 0.12 21.67
CA ALA A 31 -2.46 0.89 22.86
C ALA A 31 -3.31 2.13 22.57
N VAL A 32 -3.99 2.68 23.58
CA VAL A 32 -4.79 3.91 23.45
C VAL A 32 -4.15 5.04 24.22
N LEU A 33 -3.98 6.20 23.59
CA LEU A 33 -3.39 7.39 24.22
C LEU A 33 -4.33 7.94 25.31
N VAL A 34 -3.86 7.91 26.56
CA VAL A 34 -4.59 8.38 27.76
C VAL A 34 -4.20 9.82 28.10
N SER A 35 -2.92 10.17 27.94
CA SER A 35 -2.38 11.50 28.23
C SER A 35 -1.30 11.89 27.22
N GLY A 36 -1.19 13.19 26.93
CA GLY A 36 -0.19 13.76 26.03
C GLY A 36 -0.57 13.68 24.54
N THR A 37 0.38 14.02 23.70
CA THR A 37 0.31 13.97 22.23
C THR A 37 1.62 13.38 21.73
N CYS A 38 1.54 12.45 20.78
CA CYS A 38 2.72 11.84 20.16
C CYS A 38 2.57 11.82 18.64
N ILE A 39 3.71 11.78 17.95
CA ILE A 39 3.76 11.52 16.51
C ILE A 39 4.11 10.05 16.35
N VAL A 40 3.39 9.37 15.46
CA VAL A 40 3.62 7.96 15.20
C VAL A 40 3.83 7.74 13.73
N ASN A 41 4.85 6.95 13.38
CA ASN A 41 5.10 6.52 12.02
C ASN A 41 4.29 5.25 11.75
N GLU A 42 3.09 5.43 11.19
CA GLU A 42 2.17 4.36 10.78
C GLU A 42 2.38 3.93 9.33
N SER A 43 3.51 4.23 8.70
CA SER A 43 3.78 3.85 7.30
C SER A 43 3.59 2.35 7.08
N MET A 44 3.92 1.56 8.10
CA MET A 44 3.75 0.11 8.14
C MET A 44 2.29 -0.36 8.14
N LEU A 45 1.30 0.44 8.51
CA LEU A 45 -0.11 0.01 8.60
C LEU A 45 -1.04 0.80 7.69
N THR A 46 -0.74 2.08 7.48
CA THR A 46 -1.57 3.02 6.72
C THR A 46 -0.85 3.61 5.50
N GLY A 47 0.46 3.36 5.35
CA GLY A 47 1.29 3.98 4.30
C GLY A 47 1.72 5.42 4.61
N CYS A 48 1.33 6.00 5.76
CA CYS A 48 1.67 7.38 6.13
C CYS A 48 2.87 7.47 7.08
N LEU A 49 3.92 8.22 6.71
CA LEU A 49 5.19 8.33 7.45
C LEU A 49 5.08 8.99 8.83
N ALA A 50 4.13 9.89 9.07
CA ALA A 50 3.95 10.55 10.36
C ALA A 50 2.49 10.96 10.60
N VAL A 51 1.92 10.50 11.71
CA VAL A 51 0.54 10.76 12.12
C VAL A 51 0.54 11.30 13.55
N ILE A 52 -0.07 12.47 13.77
CA ILE A 52 -0.22 13.03 15.11
C ILE A 52 -1.40 12.36 15.82
N LYS A 53 -1.13 11.80 17.00
CA LYS A 53 -2.15 11.19 17.88
C LYS A 53 -2.44 12.10 19.07
N VAL A 54 -3.71 12.24 19.40
CA VAL A 54 -4.21 13.14 20.45
C VAL A 54 -5.04 12.34 21.46
N LYS A 55 -4.96 12.74 22.74
CA LYS A 55 -5.68 12.10 23.85
C LYS A 55 -7.17 11.88 23.56
N LEU A 56 -7.70 10.74 24.03
CA LEU A 56 -9.13 10.46 23.99
C LEU A 56 -9.87 11.28 25.07
N HIS A 57 -10.84 12.11 24.69
CA HIS A 57 -11.61 12.92 25.65
C HIS A 57 -12.72 12.16 26.40
N ASN A 58 -13.08 10.93 26.00
CA ASN A 58 -14.17 10.15 26.60
C ASN A 58 -13.80 8.67 26.80
N ILE A 59 -13.62 8.25 28.05
CA ILE A 59 -13.18 6.91 28.45
C ILE A 59 -14.26 5.83 28.22
N LEU A 60 -15.55 6.21 28.19
CA LEU A 60 -16.71 5.32 28.03
C LEU A 60 -16.80 4.56 26.68
N LEU A 61 -15.94 4.87 25.71
CA LEU A 61 -15.89 4.22 24.39
C LEU A 61 -15.08 2.91 24.35
N THR A 62 -14.44 2.51 25.46
CA THR A 62 -13.59 1.30 25.52
C THR A 62 -14.36 0.02 25.18
N VAL A 63 -15.67 -0.04 25.40
CA VAL A 63 -16.50 -1.22 25.15
C VAL A 63 -17.00 -1.32 23.70
N LYS A 64 -17.15 -0.19 22.98
CA LYS A 64 -17.66 -0.18 21.59
C LYS A 64 -16.59 -0.41 20.51
N LEU A 65 -15.31 -0.23 20.84
CA LEU A 65 -14.19 -0.48 19.91
C LEU A 65 -13.91 -1.96 19.63
N ARG A 66 -14.61 -2.89 20.31
CA ARG A 66 -14.49 -4.35 20.09
C ARG A 66 -15.07 -4.84 18.76
N GLY A 67 -15.88 -4.04 18.06
CA GLY A 67 -16.70 -4.53 16.95
C GLY A 67 -16.52 -3.87 15.59
N ASP A 68 -15.83 -2.73 15.49
CA ASP A 68 -15.82 -1.96 14.25
C ASP A 68 -14.40 -1.60 13.82
N GLY A 69 -13.94 -2.26 12.75
CA GLY A 69 -12.69 -1.94 12.06
C GLY A 69 -12.77 -0.64 11.25
N SER A 70 -13.61 0.32 11.66
CA SER A 70 -13.86 1.56 10.93
C SER A 70 -13.07 2.73 11.52
N LYS A 71 -12.17 3.28 10.68
CA LYS A 71 -11.81 4.69 10.40
C LYS A 71 -11.75 5.76 11.51
N ASN A 72 -11.97 5.45 12.80
CA ASN A 72 -11.84 6.34 13.95
C ASN A 72 -10.58 6.01 14.78
N SER A 73 -9.44 5.85 14.11
CA SER A 73 -8.13 5.45 14.66
C SER A 73 -7.32 6.59 15.30
N ARG A 74 -7.92 7.75 15.62
CA ARG A 74 -7.17 8.90 16.19
C ARG A 74 -6.51 8.69 17.55
N PRO A 75 -7.04 7.85 18.46
CA PRO A 75 -6.46 7.67 19.79
C PRO A 75 -5.66 6.36 19.93
N VAL A 76 -5.67 5.48 18.93
CA VAL A 76 -5.05 4.16 18.99
C VAL A 76 -3.66 4.22 18.36
N THR A 77 -2.62 3.87 19.11
CA THR A 77 -1.31 3.51 18.60
C THR A 77 -1.27 2.00 18.38
N SER A 78 -0.68 1.54 17.28
CA SER A 78 -0.65 0.12 16.95
C SER A 78 0.71 -0.49 17.26
N SER A 79 0.76 -1.80 17.48
CA SER A 79 1.97 -2.58 17.67
C SER A 79 2.94 -2.37 16.50
N SER A 80 4.22 -2.24 16.82
CA SER A 80 5.39 -1.94 15.99
C SER A 80 5.39 -0.59 15.26
N THR A 81 4.52 0.34 15.66
CA THR A 81 4.58 1.71 15.17
C THR A 81 5.73 2.44 15.89
N LEU A 82 6.63 3.08 15.14
CA LEU A 82 7.66 3.95 15.72
C LEU A 82 6.97 5.20 16.27
N VAL A 83 7.12 5.47 17.56
CA VAL A 83 6.58 6.67 18.20
C VAL A 83 7.71 7.67 18.39
N PHE A 84 7.55 8.83 17.77
CA PHE A 84 8.36 10.02 18.02
C PHE A 84 7.60 10.93 18.98
N GLN A 85 8.19 11.25 20.13
CA GLN A 85 7.59 12.15 21.11
C GLN A 85 8.12 13.57 20.90
N LEU A 86 7.24 14.56 20.77
CA LEU A 86 7.64 15.96 20.53
C LEU A 86 7.27 16.94 21.65
N TYR A 87 6.53 16.52 22.69
CA TYR A 87 6.08 17.46 23.72
C TYR A 87 6.45 17.04 25.14
N LYS A 88 6.89 18.05 25.92
CA LYS A 88 7.44 18.03 27.30
C LYS A 88 6.57 17.35 28.38
N SER A 89 5.41 16.80 28.04
CA SER A 89 4.49 16.13 28.97
C SER A 89 4.57 14.62 28.85
N ARG A 90 4.57 13.91 29.99
CA ARG A 90 4.51 12.43 30.04
C ARG A 90 3.35 11.91 29.20
N VAL A 91 3.67 11.07 28.22
CA VAL A 91 2.68 10.41 27.35
C VAL A 91 2.39 9.03 27.92
N CYS A 92 1.12 8.78 28.26
CA CYS A 92 0.68 7.49 28.79
C CYS A 92 -0.27 6.82 27.81
N ALA A 93 -0.11 5.54 27.56
CA ALA A 93 -1.00 4.74 26.72
C ALA A 93 -1.50 3.49 27.47
N ARG A 94 -2.70 2.99 27.13
CA ARG A 94 -3.29 1.78 27.72
C ARG A 94 -3.31 0.62 26.74
N VAL A 95 -2.75 -0.54 27.13
CA VAL A 95 -2.58 -1.73 26.27
C VAL A 95 -3.91 -2.40 25.89
N LEU A 96 -4.06 -2.80 24.62
CA LEU A 96 -5.23 -3.45 24.01
C LEU A 96 -4.99 -4.94 23.63
N GLY A 97 -4.32 -5.72 24.48
CA GLY A 97 -4.36 -7.20 24.40
C GLY A 97 -3.75 -7.89 23.17
N PHE A 98 -3.86 -9.22 23.13
CA PHE A 98 -3.06 -10.13 22.29
C PHE A 98 -3.43 -10.20 20.79
N SER A 99 -4.54 -9.61 20.35
CA SER A 99 -4.98 -9.66 18.95
C SER A 99 -4.60 -8.41 18.18
N THR A 100 -3.31 -8.08 18.15
CA THR A 100 -2.82 -6.92 17.39
C THR A 100 -3.05 -7.12 15.90
N ALA A 101 -3.31 -6.03 15.17
CA ALA A 101 -3.49 -6.09 13.71
C ALA A 101 -2.28 -6.76 13.02
N LYS A 102 -1.06 -6.46 13.50
CA LYS A 102 0.18 -7.10 13.03
C LYS A 102 0.28 -8.57 13.43
N GLY A 103 -0.09 -8.94 14.66
CA GLY A 103 -0.07 -10.34 15.11
C GLY A 103 -0.99 -11.22 14.26
N GLN A 104 -2.15 -10.72 13.86
CA GLN A 104 -3.04 -11.41 12.91
C GLN A 104 -2.41 -11.56 11.52
N LEU A 105 -1.74 -10.50 11.03
CA LEU A 105 -0.97 -10.54 9.79
C LEU A 105 0.15 -11.59 9.85
N VAL A 106 1.02 -11.54 10.87
CA VAL A 106 2.13 -12.49 11.06
C VAL A 106 1.63 -13.93 11.21
N ARG A 107 0.55 -14.15 11.97
CA ARG A 107 -0.07 -15.49 12.09
C ARG A 107 -0.54 -16.02 10.74
N SER A 108 -1.07 -15.16 9.87
CA SER A 108 -1.47 -15.55 8.51
C SER A 108 -0.27 -15.82 7.58
N ILE A 109 0.90 -15.20 7.85
CA ILE A 109 2.16 -15.44 7.13
C ILE A 109 2.77 -16.79 7.54
N LEU A 110 2.79 -17.08 8.85
CA LEU A 110 3.39 -18.30 9.45
C LEU A 110 2.61 -19.57 9.15
N TYR A 111 1.28 -19.49 9.03
CA TYR A 111 0.42 -20.64 8.75
C TYR A 111 -0.29 -20.48 7.39
N PRO A 112 0.45 -20.62 6.27
CA PRO A 112 -0.13 -20.53 4.93
C PRO A 112 -1.12 -21.66 4.67
N LYS A 113 -2.18 -21.38 3.91
CA LYS A 113 -2.99 -22.45 3.31
C LYS A 113 -2.15 -23.18 2.26
N PRO A 114 -2.14 -24.53 2.24
CA PRO A 114 -1.48 -25.28 1.18
C PRO A 114 -2.11 -24.92 -0.16
N THR A 115 -1.27 -24.69 -1.17
CA THR A 115 -1.71 -24.46 -2.54
C THR A 115 -1.71 -25.80 -3.28
N ASP A 116 -2.90 -26.38 -3.49
CA ASP A 116 -3.07 -27.64 -4.21
C ASP A 116 -2.81 -27.46 -5.70
N PHE A 117 -1.58 -27.73 -6.15
CA PHE A 117 -1.25 -27.67 -7.57
C PHE A 117 -1.68 -28.95 -8.28
N LYS A 118 -2.60 -28.81 -9.24
CA LYS A 118 -3.11 -29.93 -10.06
C LYS A 118 -2.00 -30.72 -10.75
N LEU A 119 -0.94 -30.08 -11.27
CA LEU A 119 0.11 -30.82 -11.98
C LEU A 119 0.83 -31.86 -11.10
N TYR A 120 1.15 -31.51 -9.85
CA TYR A 120 1.81 -32.47 -8.96
C TYR A 120 0.88 -33.60 -8.59
N ARG A 121 -0.38 -33.27 -8.30
CA ARG A 121 -1.41 -34.29 -8.06
C ARG A 121 -1.57 -35.20 -9.27
N ASP A 122 -1.68 -34.64 -10.47
CA ASP A 122 -1.84 -35.39 -11.72
C ASP A 122 -0.58 -36.20 -12.04
N ALA A 123 0.63 -35.70 -11.71
CA ALA A 123 1.87 -36.45 -11.82
C ALA A 123 1.94 -37.63 -10.84
N TYR A 124 1.45 -37.46 -9.60
CA TYR A 124 1.32 -38.56 -8.64
C TYR A 124 0.26 -39.59 -9.07
N VAL A 125 -0.87 -39.15 -9.60
CA VAL A 125 -1.90 -40.05 -10.17
C VAL A 125 -1.31 -40.82 -11.35
N PHE A 126 -0.57 -40.15 -12.23
CA PHE A 126 0.14 -40.81 -13.33
C PHE A 126 1.18 -41.83 -12.83
N LEU A 127 1.94 -41.48 -11.80
CA LEU A 127 2.88 -42.42 -11.16
C LEU A 127 2.16 -43.65 -10.60
N LEU A 128 1.01 -43.47 -9.96
CA LEU A 128 0.17 -44.59 -9.49
C LEU A 128 -0.34 -45.45 -10.64
N CYS A 129 -0.74 -44.85 -11.76
CA CYS A 129 -1.12 -45.58 -12.98
C CYS A 129 0.06 -46.40 -13.54
N LEU A 130 1.27 -45.84 -13.57
CA LEU A 130 2.47 -46.55 -13.99
C LEU A 130 2.80 -47.75 -13.08
N VAL A 131 2.67 -47.58 -11.76
CA VAL A 131 2.83 -48.68 -10.79
C VAL A 131 1.79 -49.78 -11.02
N ALA A 132 0.54 -49.43 -11.34
CA ALA A 132 -0.49 -50.42 -11.67
C ALA A 132 -0.14 -51.20 -12.95
N VAL A 133 0.33 -50.52 -14.01
CA VAL A 133 0.80 -51.17 -15.24
C VAL A 133 2.00 -52.09 -14.96
N ALA A 134 2.96 -51.63 -14.16
CA ALA A 134 4.09 -52.45 -13.73
C ALA A 134 3.64 -53.70 -12.96
N GLY A 135 2.62 -53.57 -12.10
CA GLY A 135 2.01 -54.70 -11.39
C GLY A 135 1.37 -55.72 -12.33
N ILE A 136 0.70 -55.28 -13.39
CA ILE A 136 0.15 -56.17 -14.42
C ILE A 136 1.29 -56.88 -15.16
N GLY A 137 2.34 -56.16 -15.57
CA GLY A 137 3.52 -56.74 -16.21
C GLY A 137 4.25 -57.75 -15.32
N PHE A 138 4.34 -57.48 -14.01
CA PHE A 138 4.89 -58.38 -13.01
C PHE A 138 4.11 -59.69 -12.92
N VAL A 139 2.77 -59.61 -12.79
CA VAL A 139 1.90 -60.80 -12.76
C VAL A 139 2.00 -61.58 -14.08
N TYR A 140 1.99 -60.88 -15.22
CA TYR A 140 2.15 -61.50 -16.53
C TYR A 140 3.47 -62.28 -16.66
N SER A 141 4.59 -61.70 -16.20
CA SER A 141 5.90 -62.36 -16.22
C SER A 141 5.90 -63.65 -15.39
N ILE A 142 5.27 -63.63 -14.21
CA ILE A 142 5.14 -64.82 -13.35
C ILE A 142 4.29 -65.90 -14.02
N VAL A 143 3.12 -65.54 -14.57
CA VAL A 143 2.23 -66.49 -15.25
C VAL A 143 2.94 -67.12 -16.45
N LEU A 144 3.63 -66.32 -17.26
CA LEU A 144 4.40 -66.82 -18.41
C LEU A 144 5.52 -67.77 -17.98
N SER A 145 6.20 -67.47 -16.87
CA SER A 145 7.23 -68.35 -16.31
C SER A 145 6.67 -69.68 -15.80
N ILE A 146 5.46 -69.71 -15.25
CA ILE A 146 4.78 -70.95 -14.81
C ILE A 146 4.31 -71.77 -16.01
N MET A 147 3.66 -71.13 -16.99
CA MET A 147 3.10 -71.81 -18.17
C MET A 147 4.16 -72.47 -19.06
N ASN A 148 5.34 -71.86 -19.13
CA ASN A 148 6.40 -72.32 -20.03
C ASN A 148 7.30 -73.42 -19.44
N GLU A 149 6.98 -73.96 -18.25
CA GLU A 149 7.79 -74.94 -17.48
C GLU A 149 9.30 -74.64 -17.48
N VAL A 150 9.68 -73.36 -17.58
CA VAL A 150 11.09 -73.01 -17.67
C VAL A 150 11.68 -73.23 -16.28
N MET A 151 12.58 -74.21 -16.15
CA MET A 151 13.34 -74.53 -14.93
C MET A 151 14.39 -73.44 -14.62
N GLN A 152 13.95 -72.18 -14.60
CA GLN A 152 14.76 -71.05 -14.16
C GLN A 152 14.81 -71.03 -12.64
N LYS A 153 16.00 -70.77 -12.09
CA LYS A 153 16.17 -70.55 -10.65
C LYS A 153 15.22 -69.44 -10.21
N VAL A 154 14.48 -69.62 -9.11
CA VAL A 154 13.54 -68.63 -8.52
C VAL A 154 14.15 -67.23 -8.45
N LYS A 155 15.47 -67.14 -8.22
CA LYS A 155 16.25 -65.90 -8.24
C LYS A 155 16.12 -65.11 -9.56
N ALA A 156 16.11 -65.77 -10.73
CA ALA A 156 16.00 -65.11 -12.03
C ALA A 156 14.61 -64.50 -12.24
N ILE A 157 13.55 -65.23 -11.90
CA ILE A 157 12.15 -64.74 -11.98
C ILE A 157 11.96 -63.50 -11.11
N ILE A 158 12.50 -63.53 -9.88
CA ILE A 158 12.44 -62.37 -8.97
C ILE A 158 13.18 -61.16 -9.55
N ILE A 159 14.38 -61.36 -10.12
CA ILE A 159 15.17 -60.27 -10.71
C ILE A 159 14.45 -59.68 -11.93
N GLU A 160 14.00 -60.50 -12.88
CA GLU A 160 13.25 -60.05 -14.07
C GLU A 160 11.99 -59.27 -13.69
N SER A 161 11.28 -59.74 -12.69
CA SER A 161 10.02 -59.12 -12.27
C SER A 161 10.25 -57.80 -11.54
N LEU A 162 11.32 -57.67 -10.75
CA LEU A 162 11.75 -56.40 -10.15
C LEU A 162 12.31 -55.41 -11.18
N ASP A 163 12.93 -55.90 -12.25
CA ASP A 163 13.45 -55.07 -13.34
C ASP A 163 12.32 -54.34 -14.08
N ILE A 164 11.22 -55.03 -14.39
CA ILE A 164 10.01 -54.43 -15.00
C ILE A 164 9.47 -53.26 -14.14
N VAL A 165 9.43 -53.43 -12.82
CA VAL A 165 8.96 -52.39 -11.89
C VAL A 165 9.91 -51.19 -11.89
N THR A 166 11.21 -51.44 -11.83
CA THR A 166 12.26 -50.40 -11.79
C THR A 166 12.31 -49.57 -13.07
N ILE A 167 12.07 -50.21 -14.23
CA ILE A 167 12.04 -49.56 -15.55
C ILE A 167 10.80 -48.67 -15.73
N THR A 168 9.66 -49.10 -15.17
CA THR A 168 8.39 -48.42 -15.37
C THR A 168 8.31 -47.10 -14.59
N VAL A 169 8.95 -47.01 -13.43
CA VAL A 169 8.96 -45.80 -12.59
C VAL A 169 10.27 -45.04 -12.77
N PRO A 170 10.28 -43.87 -13.46
CA PRO A 170 11.52 -43.13 -13.69
C PRO A 170 11.97 -42.39 -12.41
N PRO A 171 13.04 -42.82 -11.71
CA PRO A 171 13.47 -42.17 -10.46
C PRO A 171 14.03 -40.77 -10.70
N ALA A 172 14.47 -40.48 -11.93
CA ALA A 172 15.01 -39.17 -12.32
C ALA A 172 13.94 -38.09 -12.54
N LEU A 173 12.64 -38.44 -12.57
CA LEU A 173 11.57 -37.47 -12.88
C LEU A 173 11.49 -36.32 -11.84
N PRO A 174 11.44 -36.57 -10.52
CA PRO A 174 11.42 -35.48 -9.53
C PRO A 174 12.68 -34.61 -9.57
N ALA A 175 13.84 -35.22 -9.81
CA ALA A 175 15.11 -34.52 -9.93
C ALA A 175 15.13 -33.59 -11.16
N ALA A 176 14.69 -34.08 -12.33
CA ALA A 176 14.62 -33.30 -13.56
C ALA A 176 13.64 -32.12 -13.44
N MET A 177 12.47 -32.33 -12.84
CA MET A 177 11.50 -31.25 -12.59
C MET A 177 12.07 -30.19 -11.65
N THR A 178 12.75 -30.61 -10.58
CA THR A 178 13.39 -29.70 -9.62
C THR A 178 14.49 -28.89 -10.30
N ALA A 179 15.33 -29.52 -11.13
CA ALA A 179 16.37 -28.84 -11.89
C ALA A 179 15.78 -27.72 -12.77
N GLY A 180 14.71 -28.01 -13.52
CA GLY A 180 14.03 -27.00 -14.36
C GLY A 180 13.56 -25.78 -13.58
N ILE A 181 12.97 -26.00 -12.40
CA ILE A 181 12.50 -24.92 -11.51
C ILE A 181 13.70 -24.10 -10.98
N VAL A 182 14.80 -24.75 -10.59
CA VAL A 182 16.01 -24.07 -10.10
C VAL A 182 16.64 -23.20 -11.20
N TYR A 183 16.67 -23.66 -12.45
CA TYR A 183 17.13 -22.84 -13.58
C TYR A 183 16.22 -21.62 -13.80
N ALA A 184 14.90 -21.80 -13.72
CA ALA A 184 13.95 -20.70 -13.81
C ALA A 184 14.13 -19.67 -12.68
N GLN A 185 14.35 -20.14 -11.44
CA GLN A 185 14.63 -19.29 -10.28
C GLN A 185 15.93 -18.50 -10.48
N ARG A 186 17.01 -19.14 -10.96
CA ARG A 186 18.28 -18.45 -11.28
C ARG A 186 18.12 -17.41 -12.37
N ARG A 187 17.25 -17.65 -13.36
CA ARG A 187 16.93 -16.68 -14.42
C ARG A 187 16.18 -15.47 -13.86
N LEU A 188 15.20 -15.69 -12.98
CA LEU A 188 14.48 -14.60 -12.30
C LEU A 188 15.42 -13.76 -11.41
N LYS A 189 16.30 -14.41 -10.65
CA LYS A 189 17.27 -13.75 -9.79
C LYS A 189 18.20 -12.81 -10.58
N ARG A 190 18.61 -13.19 -11.80
CA ARG A 190 19.42 -12.34 -12.69
C ARG A 190 18.71 -11.05 -13.13
N ILE A 191 17.39 -11.05 -13.17
CA ILE A 191 16.56 -9.89 -13.53
C ILE A 191 16.16 -9.09 -12.26
N GLY A 192 16.63 -9.48 -11.08
CA GLY A 192 16.31 -8.81 -9.81
C GLY A 192 14.98 -9.24 -9.18
N ILE A 193 14.42 -10.38 -9.60
CA ILE A 193 13.22 -10.97 -8.99
C ILE A 193 13.62 -12.16 -8.12
N PHE A 194 13.48 -11.99 -6.81
CA PHE A 194 13.76 -13.02 -5.82
C PHE A 194 12.52 -13.89 -5.58
N CYS A 195 12.73 -15.19 -5.41
CA CYS A 195 11.66 -16.16 -5.19
C CYS A 195 11.98 -17.02 -3.97
N ILE A 196 11.07 -17.03 -3.01
CA ILE A 196 11.18 -17.81 -1.77
C ILE A 196 10.54 -19.20 -1.94
N SER A 197 9.52 -19.30 -2.80
CA SER A 197 8.79 -20.56 -3.07
C SER A 197 8.91 -20.95 -4.56
N PRO A 198 9.94 -21.74 -4.94
CA PRO A 198 10.23 -22.03 -6.35
C PRO A 198 9.09 -22.77 -7.07
N GLN A 199 8.30 -23.57 -6.34
CA GLN A 199 7.14 -24.28 -6.90
C GLN A 199 6.09 -23.33 -7.49
N ARG A 200 5.97 -22.11 -6.94
CA ARG A 200 5.02 -21.10 -7.44
C ARG A 200 5.42 -20.51 -8.79
N ILE A 201 6.67 -20.68 -9.24
CA ILE A 201 7.13 -20.20 -10.56
C ILE A 201 6.29 -20.82 -11.68
N ASN A 202 5.96 -22.12 -11.58
CA ASN A 202 5.13 -22.80 -12.57
C ASN A 202 3.67 -22.30 -12.56
N ILE A 203 3.16 -21.93 -11.38
CA ILE A 203 1.82 -21.35 -11.22
C ILE A 203 1.73 -19.99 -11.92
N CYS A 204 2.81 -19.21 -11.91
CA CYS A 204 2.87 -17.92 -12.61
C CYS A 204 2.62 -18.05 -14.12
N GLY A 205 2.92 -19.21 -14.71
CA GLY A 205 2.65 -19.47 -16.13
C GLY A 205 1.16 -19.55 -16.47
N GLN A 206 0.30 -19.83 -15.49
CA GLN A 206 -1.15 -19.99 -15.68
C GLN A 206 -1.96 -18.75 -15.30
N ILE A 207 -1.30 -17.69 -14.82
CA ILE A 207 -1.97 -16.44 -14.41
C ILE A 207 -2.76 -15.86 -15.58
N ASN A 208 -4.03 -15.57 -15.30
CA ASN A 208 -4.97 -14.95 -16.24
C ASN A 208 -5.63 -13.69 -15.67
N LEU A 209 -5.39 -13.37 -14.40
CA LEU A 209 -5.82 -12.14 -13.75
C LEU A 209 -4.72 -11.61 -12.84
N VAL A 210 -4.39 -10.33 -12.92
CA VAL A 210 -3.45 -9.66 -12.01
C VAL A 210 -4.14 -8.47 -11.34
N CYS A 211 -4.14 -8.50 -10.01
CA CYS A 211 -4.52 -7.37 -9.17
C CYS A 211 -3.30 -6.49 -8.90
N PHE A 212 -3.47 -5.18 -8.99
CA PHE A 212 -2.46 -4.18 -8.68
C PHE A 212 -2.98 -3.26 -7.58
N ASP A 213 -2.17 -3.00 -6.55
CA ASP A 213 -2.41 -1.83 -5.71
C ASP A 213 -2.17 -0.54 -6.51
N LYS A 214 -2.79 0.57 -6.10
CA LYS A 214 -2.67 1.85 -6.82
C LYS A 214 -1.45 2.66 -6.36
N THR A 215 -1.40 3.00 -5.08
CA THR A 215 -0.46 4.01 -4.56
C THR A 215 0.86 3.33 -4.27
N GLY A 216 1.97 3.85 -4.79
CA GLY A 216 3.29 3.21 -4.63
C GLY A 216 3.51 1.98 -5.52
N THR A 217 2.43 1.40 -6.08
CA THR A 217 2.51 0.33 -7.09
C THR A 217 2.34 0.86 -8.54
N LEU A 218 1.17 1.38 -8.91
CA LEU A 218 0.90 1.93 -10.26
C LEU A 218 1.34 3.39 -10.39
N THR A 219 1.18 4.16 -9.31
CA THR A 219 1.60 5.57 -9.20
C THR A 219 2.89 5.67 -8.40
N GLU A 220 3.60 6.79 -8.53
CA GLU A 220 4.70 7.14 -7.63
C GLU A 220 4.20 7.25 -6.16
N ASP A 221 5.15 7.18 -5.23
CA ASP A 221 4.87 7.36 -3.79
C ASP A 221 4.61 8.84 -3.50
N GLY A 222 3.39 9.14 -3.03
CA GLY A 222 2.99 10.49 -2.64
C GLY A 222 2.07 11.20 -3.63
N LEU A 223 2.06 12.54 -3.54
CA LEU A 223 1.21 13.46 -4.30
C LEU A 223 2.11 14.52 -4.91
N ASP A 224 2.02 14.75 -6.22
CA ASP A 224 2.76 15.85 -6.85
C ASP A 224 1.88 17.07 -7.02
N LEU A 225 2.47 18.26 -6.86
CA LEU A 225 1.80 19.50 -7.22
C LEU A 225 1.69 19.59 -8.75
N TRP A 226 0.47 19.65 -9.26
CA TRP A 226 0.21 19.88 -10.68
C TRP A 226 0.13 21.38 -10.99
N GLY A 227 -0.48 22.15 -10.09
CA GLY A 227 -0.58 23.59 -10.25
C GLY A 227 -1.36 24.28 -9.14
N VAL A 228 -1.38 25.60 -9.20
CA VAL A 228 -2.09 26.47 -8.26
C VAL A 228 -3.03 27.42 -9.00
N GLN A 229 -4.26 27.51 -8.50
CA GLN A 229 -5.31 28.36 -9.04
C GLN A 229 -5.67 29.44 -8.01
N ARG A 230 -5.05 30.60 -8.14
CA ARG A 230 -5.25 31.73 -7.21
C ARG A 230 -6.53 32.48 -7.54
N VAL A 231 -7.13 33.09 -6.52
CA VAL A 231 -8.27 33.99 -6.66
C VAL A 231 -7.85 35.41 -6.32
N GLU A 232 -8.11 36.32 -7.25
CA GLU A 232 -7.94 37.75 -7.07
C GLU A 232 -9.23 38.45 -7.53
N ASN A 233 -9.74 39.37 -6.70
CA ASN A 233 -10.97 40.12 -6.95
C ASN A 233 -12.20 39.25 -7.29
N GLY A 234 -12.33 38.09 -6.63
CA GLY A 234 -13.46 37.18 -6.83
C GLY A 234 -13.43 36.39 -8.16
N SER A 235 -12.30 36.40 -8.85
CA SER A 235 -12.11 35.64 -10.11
C SER A 235 -10.87 34.74 -10.03
N PHE A 236 -10.91 33.57 -10.68
CA PHE A 236 -9.72 32.74 -10.81
C PHE A 236 -8.74 33.35 -11.81
N HIS A 237 -7.50 33.53 -11.38
CA HIS A 237 -6.39 33.88 -12.27
C HIS A 237 -5.97 32.65 -13.10
N LEU A 238 -5.25 32.82 -14.22
CA LEU A 238 -4.68 31.71 -15.01
C LEU A 238 -3.91 30.72 -14.11
N SER A 239 -4.08 29.42 -14.38
CA SER A 239 -3.38 28.34 -13.66
C SER A 239 -1.87 28.51 -13.82
N GLU A 240 -1.14 28.50 -12.71
CA GLU A 240 0.31 28.59 -12.72
C GLU A 240 0.91 27.24 -12.32
N GLU A 241 1.81 26.70 -13.15
CA GLU A 241 2.51 25.44 -12.89
C GLU A 241 3.47 25.55 -11.69
N ASN A 242 4.03 26.74 -11.46
CA ASN A 242 5.04 26.99 -10.44
C ASN A 242 4.58 28.03 -9.42
N ALA A 243 4.56 27.65 -8.14
CA ALA A 243 4.21 28.53 -7.02
C ALA A 243 5.30 29.57 -6.68
N TYR A 244 6.50 29.46 -7.27
CA TYR A 244 7.72 30.17 -6.84
C TYR A 244 8.13 31.38 -7.70
N LYS A 245 7.23 32.01 -8.46
CA LYS A 245 7.59 33.28 -9.14
C LYS A 245 7.93 34.35 -8.09
N GLU A 246 8.97 35.16 -8.33
CA GLU A 246 9.46 36.19 -7.39
C GLU A 246 8.35 37.13 -6.86
N ASN A 247 7.37 37.45 -7.71
CA ASN A 247 6.22 38.30 -7.34
C ASN A 247 5.20 37.62 -6.38
N LEU A 248 5.25 36.30 -6.22
CA LEU A 248 4.31 35.50 -5.43
C LEU A 248 4.82 35.11 -4.06
N VAL A 249 6.13 35.24 -3.82
CA VAL A 249 6.78 34.82 -2.58
C VAL A 249 6.17 35.53 -1.36
N LYS A 250 5.81 36.82 -1.48
CA LYS A 250 5.16 37.62 -0.41
C LYS A 250 3.62 37.51 -0.39
N SER A 251 3.00 36.63 -1.19
CA SER A 251 1.55 36.51 -1.26
C SER A 251 0.96 35.75 -0.07
N GLN A 252 -0.27 36.08 0.32
CA GLN A 252 -1.02 35.37 1.36
C GLN A 252 -1.25 33.88 0.99
N PHE A 253 -1.29 33.58 -0.31
CA PHE A 253 -1.42 32.22 -0.83
C PHE A 253 -0.19 31.36 -0.52
N VAL A 254 1.01 31.85 -0.85
CA VAL A 254 2.27 31.15 -0.56
C VAL A 254 2.52 31.09 0.94
N ALA A 255 2.22 32.17 1.69
CA ALA A 255 2.28 32.17 3.14
C ALA A 255 1.37 31.09 3.76
N CYS A 256 0.17 30.88 3.21
CA CYS A 256 -0.73 29.82 3.64
C CYS A 256 -0.14 28.42 3.36
N MET A 257 0.45 28.19 2.18
CA MET A 257 1.12 26.92 1.85
C MET A 257 2.32 26.65 2.76
N ALA A 258 3.10 27.68 3.06
CA ALA A 258 4.31 27.58 3.88
C ALA A 258 4.02 27.44 5.38
N THR A 259 2.88 27.91 5.90
CA THR A 259 2.60 27.91 7.35
C THR A 259 1.55 26.91 7.78
N CYS A 260 0.58 26.60 6.91
CA CYS A 260 -0.55 25.74 7.25
C CYS A 260 -0.17 24.28 7.07
N HIS A 261 0.76 23.76 7.89
CA HIS A 261 1.21 22.37 7.84
C HIS A 261 1.49 21.81 9.24
N SER A 262 1.61 20.48 9.33
CA SER A 262 2.08 19.78 10.53
C SER A 262 3.44 19.09 10.33
N LEU A 263 4.25 19.58 9.38
CA LEU A 263 5.65 19.15 9.20
C LEU A 263 6.51 19.49 10.42
N THR A 264 7.50 18.62 10.65
CA THR A 264 8.53 18.74 11.70
C THR A 264 9.87 18.27 11.14
N LYS A 265 10.99 18.69 11.74
CA LYS A 265 12.34 18.32 11.31
C LYS A 265 12.90 17.22 12.21
N ILE A 266 13.05 16.01 11.67
CA ILE A 266 13.64 14.87 12.38
C ILE A 266 15.01 14.60 11.77
N GLU A 267 16.07 14.61 12.58
CA GLU A 267 17.47 14.41 12.12
C GLU A 267 17.88 15.33 10.95
N GLY A 268 17.30 16.53 10.89
CA GLY A 268 17.58 17.49 9.84
C GLY A 268 16.73 17.35 8.57
N GLN A 269 15.93 16.28 8.44
CA GLN A 269 15.01 16.07 7.31
C GLN A 269 13.58 16.45 7.67
N LEU A 270 12.84 17.01 6.71
CA LEU A 270 11.42 17.30 6.86
C LEU A 270 10.61 16.01 6.89
N SER A 271 9.75 15.86 7.89
CA SER A 271 8.89 14.70 8.09
C SER A 271 7.47 15.14 8.46
N GLY A 272 6.47 14.46 7.91
CA GLY A 272 5.06 14.77 8.10
C GLY A 272 4.15 14.09 7.09
N ASP A 273 2.92 14.61 6.92
CA ASP A 273 1.99 14.12 5.91
C ASP A 273 2.55 14.38 4.48
N PRO A 274 2.52 13.41 3.55
CA PRO A 274 3.05 13.58 2.20
C PRO A 274 2.47 14.78 1.44
N LEU A 275 1.19 15.11 1.66
CA LEU A 275 0.53 16.27 1.08
C LEU A 275 1.14 17.57 1.59
N ASP A 276 1.39 17.64 2.89
CA ASP A 276 1.99 18.80 3.55
C ASP A 276 3.44 18.98 3.08
N LEU A 277 4.17 17.87 2.97
CA LEU A 277 5.56 17.85 2.53
C LEU A 277 5.67 18.42 1.12
N LYS A 278 4.87 17.90 0.19
CA LYS A 278 4.90 18.31 -1.23
C LYS A 278 4.41 19.74 -1.43
N MET A 279 3.41 20.15 -0.65
CA MET A 279 2.96 21.54 -0.63
C MET A 279 4.07 22.49 -0.14
N PHE A 280 4.80 22.12 0.92
CA PHE A 280 5.89 22.94 1.48
C PHE A 280 7.11 22.97 0.55
N GLU A 281 7.55 21.81 0.04
CA GLU A 281 8.63 21.69 -0.95
C GLU A 281 8.36 22.59 -2.18
N ALA A 282 7.12 22.65 -2.65
CA ALA A 282 6.74 23.47 -3.78
C ALA A 282 6.86 24.99 -3.53
N THR A 283 6.85 25.43 -2.27
CA THR A 283 7.09 26.85 -1.93
C THR A 283 8.57 27.22 -2.01
N GLY A 284 9.48 26.24 -1.83
CA GLY A 284 10.91 26.49 -1.67
C GLY A 284 11.29 27.16 -0.34
N TRP A 285 10.37 27.31 0.61
CA TRP A 285 10.63 27.90 1.92
C TRP A 285 11.41 26.95 2.83
N ILE A 286 12.04 27.52 3.85
CA ILE A 286 12.85 26.80 4.84
C ILE A 286 12.11 26.81 6.17
N LEU A 287 11.97 25.64 6.78
CA LEU A 287 11.39 25.44 8.11
C LEU A 287 12.51 25.44 9.16
N GLU A 288 12.39 26.31 10.15
CA GLU A 288 13.29 26.38 11.29
C GLU A 288 12.51 26.11 12.59
N GLU A 289 12.93 25.03 13.26
CA GLU A 289 12.45 24.64 14.57
C GLU A 289 13.56 24.88 15.57
N ALA A 290 13.22 25.40 16.75
CA ALA A 290 14.21 25.61 17.81
C ALA A 290 14.74 24.27 18.30
N THR A 291 16.07 24.15 18.38
CA THR A 291 16.71 22.94 18.91
C THR A 291 16.55 22.84 20.44
N GLU A 292 16.65 21.62 20.99
CA GLU A 292 16.50 21.37 22.43
C GLU A 292 17.49 22.19 23.28
N GLU A 293 18.71 22.39 22.76
CA GLU A 293 19.78 23.17 23.39
C GLU A 293 19.42 24.66 23.49
N GLU A 294 18.90 25.27 22.41
CA GLU A 294 18.52 26.69 22.35
C GLU A 294 17.30 27.02 23.20
N THR A 295 16.36 26.08 23.31
CA THR A 295 15.13 26.22 24.08
C THR A 295 15.37 26.12 25.59
N SER A 296 16.43 25.42 26.01
CA SER A 296 16.82 25.25 27.42
C SER A 296 17.43 26.53 28.03
N LEU A 297 18.11 27.34 27.21
CA LEU A 297 18.85 28.53 27.66
C LEU A 297 17.97 29.77 27.87
N HIS A 298 16.83 29.91 27.18
CA HIS A 298 16.14 31.21 27.07
C HIS A 298 14.77 31.35 27.73
N ASN A 299 14.23 30.34 28.43
CA ASN A 299 12.90 30.37 29.10
C ASN A 299 11.71 30.86 28.24
N ARG A 300 11.92 31.09 26.93
CA ARG A 300 10.94 31.52 25.95
C ARG A 300 10.75 30.37 24.97
N ILE A 301 9.52 29.88 24.85
CA ILE A 301 9.12 28.96 23.79
C ILE A 301 9.33 29.71 22.47
N MET A 302 10.37 29.36 21.71
CA MET A 302 10.55 29.89 20.37
C MET A 302 9.55 29.18 19.45
N PRO A 303 8.65 29.92 18.77
CA PRO A 303 7.72 29.33 17.81
C PRO A 303 8.48 28.80 16.59
N THR A 304 7.95 27.78 15.92
CA THR A 304 8.42 27.34 14.62
C THR A 304 8.34 28.49 13.62
N VAL A 305 9.43 28.79 12.92
CA VAL A 305 9.52 29.89 11.95
C VAL A 305 9.69 29.31 10.55
N VAL A 306 8.99 29.91 9.58
CA VAL A 306 9.19 29.64 8.16
C VAL A 306 9.68 30.88 7.45
N ARG A 307 10.65 30.71 6.55
CA ARG A 307 11.26 31.83 5.81
C ARG A 307 11.58 31.49 4.36
N PRO A 308 11.47 32.44 3.43
CA PRO A 308 11.92 32.25 2.06
C PRO A 308 13.45 32.26 1.99
N PRO A 309 14.06 31.51 1.06
CA PRO A 309 15.49 31.61 0.76
C PRO A 309 15.89 33.02 0.34
N LYS A 310 17.08 33.48 0.77
CA LYS A 310 17.63 34.81 0.43
C LYS A 310 17.74 35.08 -1.08
N GLN A 311 17.81 34.04 -1.91
CA GLN A 311 17.90 34.13 -3.37
C GLN A 311 16.55 34.39 -4.07
N LEU A 312 15.42 34.22 -3.38
CA LEU A 312 14.07 34.37 -3.94
C LEU A 312 13.43 35.74 -3.61
N LEU A 313 14.15 36.60 -2.89
CA LEU A 313 13.70 37.95 -2.56
C LEU A 313 14.15 38.92 -3.67
N PRO A 314 13.26 39.81 -4.16
CA PRO A 314 13.67 40.88 -5.06
C PRO A 314 14.77 41.74 -4.41
N PRO A 315 15.79 42.21 -5.14
CA PRO A 315 16.76 43.16 -4.60
C PRO A 315 16.01 44.45 -4.22
N GLU A 316 15.95 44.76 -2.93
CA GLU A 316 15.35 46.01 -2.46
C GLU A 316 16.26 47.21 -2.83
N PRO A 317 15.71 48.34 -3.30
CA PRO A 317 16.50 49.56 -3.47
C PRO A 317 16.99 50.02 -2.10
N ALA A 318 18.30 50.30 -2.00
CA ALA A 318 18.96 50.69 -0.76
C ALA A 318 18.28 51.91 -0.11
N VAL A 319 17.54 51.67 0.98
CA VAL A 319 17.02 52.73 1.85
C VAL A 319 17.29 52.36 3.31
N THR A 320 18.23 53.11 3.90
CA THR A 320 18.61 53.20 5.32
C THR A 320 19.03 51.91 6.08
N PRO A 321 20.15 51.95 6.82
CA PRO A 321 20.75 50.77 7.48
C PRO A 321 19.95 50.18 8.65
N GLU A 322 18.80 50.75 9.00
CA GLU A 322 17.88 50.23 10.02
C GLU A 322 16.81 49.28 9.44
N GLN A 323 16.63 49.24 8.11
CA GLN A 323 15.64 48.38 7.43
C GLN A 323 16.28 47.19 6.69
N ASP A 324 17.61 47.14 6.57
CA ASP A 324 18.41 46.05 5.95
C ASP A 324 18.31 44.68 6.66
N MET A 325 17.51 44.55 7.72
CA MET A 325 17.43 43.35 8.59
C MET A 325 16.02 42.76 8.74
N ALA A 326 15.06 43.08 7.87
CA ALA A 326 13.73 42.46 7.92
C ALA A 326 13.64 41.28 6.93
N ALA A 327 14.24 40.14 7.28
CA ALA A 327 13.92 38.88 6.62
C ALA A 327 12.41 38.63 6.73
N TYR A 328 11.74 38.30 5.62
CA TYR A 328 10.29 38.01 5.61
C TYR A 328 10.03 36.67 6.31
N GLU A 329 9.91 36.69 7.63
CA GLU A 329 9.82 35.50 8.47
C GLU A 329 8.44 35.40 9.12
N ILE A 330 7.82 34.22 9.03
CA ILE A 330 6.50 33.97 9.61
C ILE A 330 6.63 32.97 10.76
N GLY A 331 6.25 33.39 11.96
CA GLY A 331 6.19 32.53 13.14
C GLY A 331 4.84 31.84 13.28
N ILE A 332 4.83 30.52 13.45
CA ILE A 332 3.63 29.73 13.71
C ILE A 332 3.28 29.83 15.21
N VAL A 333 2.11 30.40 15.51
CA VAL A 333 1.68 30.68 16.90
C VAL A 333 0.86 29.52 17.48
N ARG A 334 -0.08 28.98 16.71
CA ARG A 334 -0.95 27.88 17.13
C ARG A 334 -1.43 27.09 15.92
N GLN A 335 -1.37 25.77 16.00
CA GLN A 335 -1.90 24.88 14.99
C GLN A 335 -3.19 24.20 15.46
N PHE A 336 -4.18 24.14 14.58
CA PHE A 336 -5.36 23.28 14.72
C PHE A 336 -5.21 22.11 13.74
N PRO A 337 -4.85 20.91 14.24
CA PRO A 337 -4.52 19.79 13.38
C PRO A 337 -5.71 19.38 12.51
N PHE A 338 -5.39 18.69 11.42
CA PHE A 338 -6.39 18.17 10.50
C PHE A 338 -7.35 17.23 11.23
N SER A 339 -8.65 17.46 11.05
CA SER A 339 -9.69 16.56 11.54
C SER A 339 -10.46 16.03 10.35
N SER A 340 -10.38 14.73 10.07
CA SER A 340 -11.21 14.03 9.06
C SER A 340 -12.74 14.22 9.24
N ALA A 341 -13.20 14.58 10.44
CA ALA A 341 -14.62 14.87 10.68
C ALA A 341 -14.98 16.28 10.18
N LEU A 342 -14.03 17.22 10.31
CA LEU A 342 -14.16 18.60 9.83
C LEU A 342 -13.59 18.79 8.42
N GLN A 343 -12.85 17.80 7.91
CA GLN A 343 -12.13 17.78 6.63
C GLN A 343 -11.23 19.01 6.37
N ARG A 344 -10.63 19.58 7.43
CA ARG A 344 -9.80 20.81 7.35
C ARG A 344 -8.79 20.94 8.49
N MET A 345 -7.78 21.78 8.27
CA MET A 345 -6.74 22.24 9.19
C MET A 345 -6.69 23.78 9.19
N SER A 346 -6.29 24.38 10.30
CA SER A 346 -6.01 25.82 10.36
C SER A 346 -4.81 26.12 11.23
N VAL A 347 -4.13 27.24 10.97
CA VAL A 347 -2.96 27.70 11.71
C VAL A 347 -3.10 29.20 11.95
N VAL A 348 -2.75 29.65 13.15
CA VAL A 348 -2.56 31.06 13.46
C VAL A 348 -1.08 31.35 13.39
N ALA A 349 -0.71 32.31 12.56
CA ALA A 349 0.66 32.71 12.31
C ALA A 349 0.82 34.23 12.46
N ARG A 350 2.06 34.67 12.60
CA ARG A 350 2.39 36.08 12.76
C ARG A 350 3.65 36.40 11.98
N LEU A 351 3.57 37.38 11.09
CA LEU A 351 4.75 37.94 10.43
C LEU A 351 5.61 38.66 11.48
N LEU A 352 6.92 38.38 11.50
CA LEU A 352 7.86 39.04 12.39
C LEU A 352 7.86 40.56 12.12
N GLY A 353 7.83 41.35 13.20
CA GLY A 353 7.67 42.81 13.13
C GLY A 353 6.22 43.32 13.09
N GLU A 354 5.23 42.52 12.66
CA GLU A 354 3.83 42.95 12.67
C GLU A 354 3.15 42.76 14.03
N LYS A 355 2.21 43.65 14.38
CA LYS A 355 1.38 43.51 15.61
C LYS A 355 0.18 42.57 15.43
N ARG A 356 -0.28 42.37 14.19
CA ARG A 356 -1.46 41.56 13.87
C ARG A 356 -1.06 40.11 13.58
N MET A 357 -2.02 39.21 13.76
CA MET A 357 -1.87 37.79 13.44
C MET A 357 -2.79 37.44 12.26
N ASP A 358 -2.40 36.40 11.54
CA ASP A 358 -3.13 35.84 10.41
C ASP A 358 -3.60 34.43 10.74
N ALA A 359 -4.83 34.10 10.36
CA ALA A 359 -5.32 32.75 10.37
C ALA A 359 -5.30 32.20 8.94
N TYR A 360 -4.64 31.07 8.75
CA TYR A 360 -4.58 30.33 7.49
C TYR A 360 -5.34 29.02 7.63
N MET A 361 -6.03 28.58 6.58
CA MET A 361 -6.81 27.35 6.55
C MET A 361 -6.57 26.61 5.25
N LYS A 362 -6.49 25.28 5.35
CA LYS A 362 -6.55 24.37 4.20
C LYS A 362 -7.53 23.23 4.45
N GLY A 363 -8.18 22.74 3.40
CA GLY A 363 -9.10 21.61 3.54
C GLY A 363 -9.88 21.26 2.28
N ALA A 364 -10.91 20.44 2.47
CA ALA A 364 -11.85 20.07 1.41
C ALA A 364 -12.50 21.34 0.81
N PRO A 365 -12.52 21.49 -0.53
CA PRO A 365 -13.00 22.71 -1.19
C PRO A 365 -14.40 23.16 -0.77
N GLU A 366 -15.34 22.22 -0.60
CA GLU A 366 -16.73 22.52 -0.23
C GLU A 366 -16.85 23.00 1.22
N VAL A 367 -15.99 22.47 2.10
CA VAL A 367 -15.98 22.87 3.52
C VAL A 367 -15.32 24.23 3.69
N VAL A 368 -14.18 24.45 3.04
CA VAL A 368 -13.46 25.74 3.14
C VAL A 368 -14.32 26.87 2.58
N THR A 369 -14.94 26.68 1.41
CA THR A 369 -15.84 27.70 0.83
C THR A 369 -17.05 28.01 1.70
N SER A 370 -17.61 27.02 2.43
CA SER A 370 -18.71 27.25 3.37
C SER A 370 -18.34 28.18 4.55
N LEU A 371 -17.05 28.31 4.85
CA LEU A 371 -16.50 29.15 5.93
C LEU A 371 -15.94 30.49 5.41
N CYS A 372 -15.91 30.68 4.09
CA CYS A 372 -15.45 31.90 3.44
C CYS A 372 -16.58 32.90 3.21
N ARG A 373 -16.23 34.17 3.07
CA ARG A 373 -17.16 35.21 2.62
C ARG A 373 -17.54 34.95 1.17
N ARG A 374 -18.84 34.95 0.88
CA ARG A 374 -19.38 34.64 -0.46
C ARG A 374 -18.78 35.52 -1.57
N GLU A 375 -18.51 36.79 -1.26
CA GLU A 375 -17.91 37.77 -2.19
C GLU A 375 -16.50 37.39 -2.65
N THR A 376 -15.78 36.59 -1.87
CA THR A 376 -14.41 36.16 -2.21
C THR A 376 -14.38 34.86 -3.03
N VAL A 377 -15.49 34.13 -3.10
CA VAL A 377 -15.58 32.86 -3.82
C VAL A 377 -16.02 33.12 -5.26
N PRO A 378 -15.25 32.69 -6.28
CA PRO A 378 -15.64 32.89 -7.67
C PRO A 378 -16.95 32.19 -8.04
N GLU A 379 -17.75 32.82 -8.90
CA GLU A 379 -19.03 32.25 -9.36
C GLU A 379 -18.84 30.92 -10.12
N ASN A 380 -17.74 30.77 -10.84
CA ASN A 380 -17.38 29.56 -11.57
C ASN A 380 -16.68 28.49 -10.71
N PHE A 381 -16.60 28.67 -9.38
CA PHE A 381 -15.96 27.72 -8.45
C PHE A 381 -16.42 26.28 -8.64
N ALA A 382 -17.73 26.04 -8.69
CA ALA A 382 -18.28 24.70 -8.81
C ALA A 382 -17.87 24.01 -10.12
N ALA A 383 -17.91 24.77 -11.23
CA ALA A 383 -17.53 24.26 -12.54
C ALA A 383 -16.03 23.94 -12.64
N VAL A 384 -15.17 24.81 -12.09
CA VAL A 384 -13.71 24.60 -12.05
C VAL A 384 -13.35 23.40 -11.18
N LEU A 385 -13.95 23.30 -9.98
CA LEU A 385 -13.76 22.16 -9.09
C LEU A 385 -14.22 20.85 -9.74
N GLU A 386 -15.39 20.85 -10.39
CA GLU A 386 -15.90 19.68 -11.10
C GLU A 386 -14.97 19.28 -12.26
N GLY A 387 -14.42 20.25 -13.00
CA GLY A 387 -13.45 20.02 -14.07
C GLY A 387 -12.19 19.30 -13.60
N TYR A 388 -11.59 19.75 -12.48
CA TYR A 388 -10.40 19.12 -11.91
C TYR A 388 -10.70 17.75 -11.28
N THR A 389 -11.80 17.64 -10.53
CA THR A 389 -12.16 16.37 -9.87
C THR A 389 -12.57 15.28 -10.85
N LYS A 390 -13.19 15.63 -11.99
CA LYS A 390 -13.46 14.68 -13.09
C LYS A 390 -12.19 14.14 -13.75
N GLN A 391 -11.14 14.96 -13.80
CA GLN A 391 -9.81 14.55 -14.26
C GLN A 391 -9.02 13.78 -13.20
N GLY A 392 -9.61 13.52 -12.01
CA GLY A 392 -8.99 12.73 -10.95
C GLY A 392 -8.00 13.48 -10.06
N PHE A 393 -7.83 14.78 -10.27
CA PHE A 393 -6.97 15.60 -9.43
C PHE A 393 -7.50 15.67 -8.00
N ARG A 394 -6.56 15.70 -7.05
CA ARG A 394 -6.85 16.00 -5.65
C ARG A 394 -6.77 17.51 -5.45
N VAL A 395 -7.93 18.12 -5.21
CA VAL A 395 -8.06 19.57 -5.06
C VAL A 395 -8.16 19.95 -3.59
N ILE A 396 -7.41 20.97 -3.17
CA ILE A 396 -7.42 21.50 -1.81
C ILE A 396 -7.67 23.00 -1.86
N ALA A 397 -8.61 23.48 -1.07
CA ALA A 397 -8.87 24.91 -0.96
C ALA A 397 -8.04 25.55 0.15
N LEU A 398 -7.61 26.79 -0.09
CA LEU A 398 -6.95 27.65 0.88
C LEU A 398 -7.82 28.86 1.21
N ALA A 399 -7.76 29.28 2.47
CA ALA A 399 -8.39 30.51 2.92
C ALA A 399 -7.55 31.22 3.98
N HIS A 400 -7.68 32.53 4.05
CA HIS A 400 -6.97 33.39 4.99
C HIS A 400 -7.92 34.34 5.71
N ARG A 401 -7.56 34.77 6.91
CA ARG A 401 -8.23 35.86 7.60
C ARG A 401 -7.27 36.64 8.47
N ARG A 402 -7.29 37.96 8.31
CA ARG A 402 -6.60 38.89 9.21
C ARG A 402 -7.33 38.93 10.56
N LEU A 403 -6.65 38.58 11.65
CA LEU A 403 -7.24 38.63 13.00
C LEU A 403 -7.18 40.05 13.59
N GLU A 404 -8.05 40.31 14.57
CA GLU A 404 -8.11 41.60 15.26
C GLU A 404 -6.80 41.95 15.98
N SER A 405 -6.43 43.23 15.98
CA SER A 405 -5.19 43.73 16.59
C SER A 405 -5.14 43.58 18.12
N LYS A 406 -6.27 43.35 18.78
CA LYS A 406 -6.38 43.17 20.25
C LYS A 406 -6.12 41.73 20.71
N LEU A 407 -5.93 40.79 19.78
CA LEU A 407 -5.71 39.38 20.09
C LEU A 407 -4.25 39.16 20.56
N THR A 408 -4.07 38.90 21.86
CA THR A 408 -2.76 38.57 22.43
C THR A 408 -2.42 37.10 22.27
N TRP A 409 -1.12 36.75 22.31
CA TRP A 409 -0.63 35.37 22.21
C TRP A 409 -1.35 34.41 23.19
N HIS A 410 -1.51 34.83 24.46
CA HIS A 410 -2.21 34.02 25.47
C HIS A 410 -3.69 33.79 25.15
N LYS A 411 -4.38 34.80 24.60
CA LYS A 411 -5.80 34.65 24.21
C LYS A 411 -5.94 33.66 23.06
N VAL A 412 -5.04 33.72 22.08
CA VAL A 412 -5.03 32.81 20.93
C VAL A 412 -4.91 31.35 21.34
N GLN A 413 -4.20 31.02 22.42
CA GLN A 413 -4.08 29.65 22.92
C GLN A 413 -5.40 29.09 23.49
N ASN A 414 -6.32 29.95 23.93
CA ASN A 414 -7.57 29.54 24.59
C ASN A 414 -8.84 29.76 23.75
N ILE A 415 -8.75 30.46 22.63
CA ILE A 415 -9.90 30.68 21.73
C ILE A 415 -10.35 29.37 21.08
N ASN A 416 -11.67 29.19 20.94
CA ASN A 416 -12.24 28.04 20.24
C ASN A 416 -11.99 28.13 18.72
N ARG A 417 -11.75 26.97 18.09
CA ARG A 417 -11.45 26.80 16.67
C ARG A 417 -12.48 27.50 15.77
N ASP A 418 -13.76 27.37 16.07
CA ASP A 418 -14.85 27.92 15.23
C ASP A 418 -14.78 29.45 15.09
N HIS A 419 -14.31 30.16 16.12
CA HIS A 419 -14.16 31.62 16.06
C HIS A 419 -12.99 32.04 15.16
N ILE A 420 -11.96 31.21 15.07
CA ILE A 420 -10.78 31.45 14.22
C ILE A 420 -11.12 31.14 12.75
N GLU A 421 -11.96 30.14 12.52
CA GLU A 421 -12.30 29.60 11.21
C GLU A 421 -13.51 30.26 10.51
N ALA A 422 -14.07 31.34 11.06
CA ALA A 422 -15.25 32.01 10.51
C ALA A 422 -14.91 33.21 9.60
N ASN A 423 -15.77 33.54 8.62
CA ASN A 423 -15.64 34.75 7.78
C ASN A 423 -14.26 34.89 7.10
N MET A 424 -13.70 33.78 6.62
CA MET A 424 -12.40 33.73 5.95
C MET A 424 -12.51 34.32 4.53
N GLU A 425 -11.40 34.72 3.96
CA GLU A 425 -11.24 35.15 2.57
C GLU A 425 -10.69 33.97 1.77
N PHE A 426 -11.37 33.62 0.69
CA PHE A 426 -10.97 32.51 -0.17
C PHE A 426 -9.74 32.90 -1.00
N LEU A 427 -8.66 32.13 -0.88
CA LEU A 427 -7.39 32.44 -1.55
C LEU A 427 -7.25 31.71 -2.89
N GLY A 428 -7.79 30.49 -3.00
CA GLY A 428 -7.69 29.68 -4.20
C GLY A 428 -7.61 28.19 -3.94
N LEU A 429 -7.18 27.46 -4.98
CA LEU A 429 -7.08 26.00 -5.00
C LEU A 429 -5.64 25.55 -5.27
N ILE A 430 -5.23 24.48 -4.61
CA ILE A 430 -4.06 23.69 -4.92
C ILE A 430 -4.53 22.43 -5.65
N ILE A 431 -3.95 22.15 -6.81
CA ILE A 431 -4.26 20.98 -7.62
C ILE A 431 -3.07 20.01 -7.51
N MET A 432 -3.34 18.83 -6.98
CA MET A 432 -2.36 17.75 -6.86
C MET A 432 -2.77 16.55 -7.70
N GLN A 433 -1.80 15.75 -8.12
CA GLN A 433 -2.01 14.53 -8.87
C GLN A 433 -1.25 13.36 -8.29
N ASN A 434 -1.81 12.15 -8.43
CA ASN A 434 -1.05 10.92 -8.27
C ASN A 434 -0.40 10.59 -9.61
N LYS A 435 0.87 10.94 -9.75
CA LYS A 435 1.60 10.72 -10.99
C LYS A 435 1.80 9.23 -11.25
N LEU A 436 1.45 8.77 -12.45
CA LEU A 436 1.71 7.40 -12.88
C LEU A 436 3.20 7.16 -13.03
N LYS A 437 3.66 5.96 -12.67
CA LYS A 437 5.01 5.54 -13.03
C LYS A 437 5.12 5.43 -14.55
N PRO A 438 6.23 5.88 -15.16
CA PRO A 438 6.35 5.95 -16.62
C PRO A 438 6.23 4.59 -17.30
N GLU A 439 6.59 3.50 -16.62
CA GLU A 439 6.51 2.14 -17.16
C GLU A 439 5.09 1.54 -17.06
N THR A 440 4.22 2.10 -16.21
CA THR A 440 2.91 1.51 -15.90
C THR A 440 2.02 1.33 -17.15
N PRO A 441 1.82 2.35 -18.01
CA PRO A 441 0.96 2.20 -19.19
C PRO A 441 1.46 1.12 -20.16
N GLY A 442 2.78 1.07 -20.41
CA GLY A 442 3.38 0.08 -21.32
C GLY A 442 3.23 -1.35 -20.81
N VAL A 443 3.47 -1.58 -19.51
CA VAL A 443 3.31 -2.91 -18.90
C VAL A 443 1.86 -3.37 -18.92
N LEU A 444 0.90 -2.48 -18.66
CA LEU A 444 -0.51 -2.82 -18.70
C LEU A 444 -0.98 -3.13 -20.14
N GLN A 445 -0.44 -2.43 -21.13
CA GLN A 445 -0.67 -2.74 -22.54
C GLN A 445 -0.16 -4.14 -22.91
N ASP A 446 1.06 -4.51 -22.47
CA ASP A 446 1.61 -5.86 -22.68
C ASP A 446 0.71 -6.95 -22.06
N LEU A 447 0.19 -6.71 -20.86
CA LEU A 447 -0.72 -7.64 -20.18
C LEU A 447 -2.07 -7.75 -20.91
N HIS A 448 -2.59 -6.64 -21.42
CA HIS A 448 -3.81 -6.61 -22.22
C HIS A 448 -3.63 -7.39 -23.52
N GLN A 449 -2.53 -7.16 -24.26
CA GLN A 449 -2.18 -7.92 -25.47
C GLN A 449 -2.01 -9.43 -25.19
N ALA A 450 -1.53 -9.78 -24.00
CA ALA A 450 -1.40 -11.17 -23.56
C ALA A 450 -2.71 -11.80 -23.04
N ASN A 451 -3.87 -11.13 -23.19
CA ASN A 451 -5.18 -11.53 -22.68
C ASN A 451 -5.19 -11.80 -21.17
N ILE A 452 -4.42 -11.03 -20.40
CA ILE A 452 -4.39 -11.10 -18.93
C ILE A 452 -5.23 -9.96 -18.40
N ARG A 453 -6.27 -10.31 -17.62
CA ARG A 453 -7.15 -9.31 -17.02
C ARG A 453 -6.42 -8.55 -15.92
N THR A 454 -6.42 -7.23 -15.99
CA THR A 454 -5.84 -6.37 -14.96
C THR A 454 -6.94 -5.79 -14.08
N VAL A 455 -6.69 -5.69 -12.77
CA VAL A 455 -7.65 -5.16 -11.78
C VAL A 455 -6.91 -4.22 -10.84
N MET A 456 -7.38 -2.99 -10.70
CA MET A 456 -6.89 -2.07 -9.67
C MET A 456 -7.60 -2.32 -8.34
N VAL A 457 -6.84 -2.38 -7.27
CA VAL A 457 -7.33 -2.44 -5.88
C VAL A 457 -6.82 -1.18 -5.20
N THR A 458 -7.70 -0.41 -4.57
CA THR A 458 -7.29 0.83 -3.89
C THR A 458 -8.24 1.21 -2.76
N GLY A 459 -7.72 1.90 -1.76
CA GLY A 459 -8.49 2.53 -0.68
C GLY A 459 -8.95 3.96 -0.98
N ASP A 460 -8.59 4.50 -2.14
CA ASP A 460 -8.84 5.88 -2.53
C ASP A 460 -10.29 6.16 -2.95
N ASN A 461 -10.60 7.44 -3.19
CA ASN A 461 -11.89 7.83 -3.74
C ASN A 461 -12.08 7.22 -5.15
N MET A 462 -13.30 6.77 -5.42
CA MET A 462 -13.70 6.14 -6.68
C MET A 462 -13.38 7.00 -7.91
N LEU A 463 -13.61 8.32 -7.85
CA LEU A 463 -13.35 9.20 -9.00
C LEU A 463 -11.86 9.24 -9.36
N THR A 464 -10.98 9.32 -8.37
CA THR A 464 -9.53 9.25 -8.56
C THR A 464 -9.11 7.87 -9.09
N ALA A 465 -9.71 6.80 -8.57
CA ALA A 465 -9.44 5.45 -9.08
C ALA A 465 -9.83 5.31 -10.56
N ILE A 466 -10.96 5.87 -10.98
CA ILE A 466 -11.43 5.84 -12.37
C ILE A 466 -10.50 6.64 -13.29
N SER A 467 -10.07 7.84 -12.88
CA SER A 467 -9.12 8.63 -13.68
C SER A 467 -7.79 7.89 -13.83
N VAL A 468 -7.19 7.41 -12.73
CA VAL A 468 -5.92 6.66 -12.81
C VAL A 468 -6.09 5.41 -13.67
N ALA A 469 -7.23 4.71 -13.59
CA ALA A 469 -7.52 3.55 -14.43
C ALA A 469 -7.65 3.90 -15.92
N ARG A 470 -8.18 5.08 -16.26
CA ARG A 470 -8.21 5.59 -17.64
C ARG A 470 -6.83 6.03 -18.12
N ASP A 471 -6.09 6.76 -17.29
CA ASP A 471 -4.77 7.30 -17.62
C ASP A 471 -3.73 6.19 -17.83
N CYS A 472 -3.83 5.09 -17.07
CA CYS A 472 -2.96 3.92 -17.25
C CYS A 472 -3.44 2.92 -18.31
N GLY A 473 -4.58 3.17 -18.95
CA GLY A 473 -5.13 2.32 -20.02
C GLY A 473 -5.81 1.03 -19.55
N MET A 474 -6.12 0.89 -18.25
CA MET A 474 -6.96 -0.23 -17.76
C MET A 474 -8.40 -0.11 -18.24
N ILE A 475 -8.91 1.11 -18.37
CA ILE A 475 -10.26 1.41 -18.85
C ILE A 475 -10.13 2.35 -20.06
N PRO A 476 -10.63 1.96 -21.25
CA PRO A 476 -10.69 2.84 -22.40
C PRO A 476 -11.50 4.13 -22.11
N PRO A 477 -11.14 5.28 -22.69
CA PRO A 477 -11.86 6.55 -22.45
C PRO A 477 -13.35 6.51 -22.81
N GLN A 478 -13.72 5.73 -23.84
CA GLN A 478 -15.10 5.57 -24.30
C GLN A 478 -15.95 4.60 -23.46
N ASP A 479 -15.33 3.84 -22.54
CA ASP A 479 -16.05 2.82 -21.79
C ASP A 479 -16.84 3.45 -20.64
N THR A 480 -18.11 3.07 -20.55
CA THR A 480 -19.01 3.49 -19.47
C THR A 480 -18.68 2.77 -18.17
N VAL A 481 -18.50 3.52 -17.09
CA VAL A 481 -18.14 2.95 -15.79
C VAL A 481 -19.39 2.80 -14.92
N ILE A 482 -19.54 1.62 -14.33
CA ILE A 482 -20.61 1.30 -13.39
C ILE A 482 -20.00 1.13 -11.99
N ILE A 483 -20.49 1.91 -11.04
CA ILE A 483 -20.15 1.78 -9.62
C ILE A 483 -21.14 0.81 -9.01
N ALA A 484 -20.65 -0.32 -8.50
CA ALA A 484 -21.44 -1.30 -7.78
C ALA A 484 -21.05 -1.30 -6.29
N ASP A 485 -22.03 -1.25 -5.42
CA ASP A 485 -21.89 -1.38 -3.97
C ASP A 485 -22.49 -2.73 -3.55
N ALA A 486 -21.69 -3.55 -2.86
CA ALA A 486 -22.12 -4.85 -2.35
C ALA A 486 -22.15 -4.80 -0.82
N LEU A 487 -23.32 -5.05 -0.24
CA LEU A 487 -23.50 -5.16 1.20
C LEU A 487 -23.42 -6.64 1.60
N PRO A 488 -22.51 -7.00 2.54
CA PRO A 488 -22.44 -8.36 3.04
C PRO A 488 -23.74 -8.70 3.80
N PRO A 489 -24.10 -10.00 3.90
CA PRO A 489 -25.25 -10.42 4.67
C PRO A 489 -25.03 -10.06 6.15
N HIS A 490 -26.00 -9.38 6.76
CA HIS A 490 -26.03 -9.04 8.18
C HIS A 490 -27.39 -9.44 8.76
N ASP A 491 -27.41 -10.09 9.92
CA ASP A 491 -28.61 -10.39 10.72
C ASP A 491 -29.80 -10.98 9.91
N GLY A 492 -29.54 -12.06 9.17
CA GLY A 492 -30.58 -12.78 8.41
C GLY A 492 -31.01 -12.12 7.09
N GLN A 493 -30.42 -10.98 6.72
CA GLN A 493 -30.62 -10.38 5.40
C GLN A 493 -29.66 -10.97 4.36
N ALA A 494 -30.19 -11.24 3.15
CA ALA A 494 -29.41 -11.70 2.02
C ALA A 494 -28.45 -10.60 1.52
N ALA A 495 -27.33 -11.00 0.91
CA ALA A 495 -26.40 -10.06 0.29
C ALA A 495 -27.11 -9.21 -0.76
N LYS A 496 -26.89 -7.89 -0.73
CA LYS A 496 -27.53 -6.93 -1.64
C LYS A 496 -26.47 -6.22 -2.47
N ILE A 497 -26.69 -6.13 -3.78
CA ILE A 497 -25.85 -5.38 -4.71
C ILE A 497 -26.69 -4.24 -5.29
N THR A 498 -26.16 -3.02 -5.26
CA THR A 498 -26.75 -1.84 -5.90
C THR A 498 -25.74 -1.25 -6.88
N TRP A 499 -26.19 -0.77 -8.05
CA TRP A 499 -25.29 -0.17 -9.05
C TRP A 499 -25.79 1.17 -9.57
N ARG A 500 -24.86 2.01 -10.01
CA ARG A 500 -25.11 3.33 -10.63
C ARG A 500 -24.06 3.65 -11.69
N TYR A 501 -24.42 4.45 -12.68
CA TYR A 501 -23.47 4.96 -13.67
C TYR A 501 -22.61 6.06 -13.05
N ALA A 502 -21.29 5.99 -13.25
CA ALA A 502 -20.38 7.04 -12.79
C ALA A 502 -20.65 8.38 -13.51
N ASP A 503 -21.07 8.33 -14.77
CA ASP A 503 -21.19 9.49 -15.66
C ASP A 503 -22.53 10.27 -15.54
N LYS A 504 -23.47 9.84 -14.69
CA LYS A 504 -24.77 10.52 -14.48
C LYS A 504 -25.10 10.67 -12.98
N PRO A 505 -24.72 11.78 -12.33
CA PRO A 505 -24.97 11.99 -10.91
C PRO A 505 -26.33 12.64 -10.70
N ARG A 506 -27.41 11.86 -10.61
CA ARG A 506 -28.65 12.33 -9.95
C ARG A 506 -28.93 11.43 -8.76
N ASN A 507 -28.75 12.01 -7.57
CA ASN A 507 -29.06 11.50 -6.24
C ASN A 507 -28.30 10.25 -5.79
N ALA A 508 -27.20 10.45 -5.05
CA ALA A 508 -26.67 9.41 -4.17
C ALA A 508 -25.92 10.02 -2.97
N SER A 509 -26.47 9.81 -1.79
CA SER A 509 -25.81 10.01 -0.49
C SER A 509 -24.60 9.07 -0.35
N ARG A 510 -23.55 9.56 0.35
CA ARG A 510 -22.27 8.87 0.63
C ARG A 510 -22.47 7.41 1.04
N LEU A 511 -21.87 6.49 0.29
CA LEU A 511 -21.66 5.08 0.68
C LEU A 511 -20.16 4.78 0.74
N GLN A 512 -19.73 4.10 1.81
CA GLN A 512 -18.33 3.82 2.13
C GLN A 512 -17.82 2.54 1.46
N VAL A 513 -16.64 2.66 0.85
CA VAL A 513 -15.78 1.56 0.41
C VAL A 513 -15.22 0.80 1.62
N ASN A 514 -15.43 -0.51 1.66
CA ASN A 514 -14.53 -1.50 2.27
C ASN A 514 -14.89 -2.94 1.82
N ARG A 515 -13.86 -3.76 1.56
CA ARG A 515 -13.86 -5.23 1.30
C ARG A 515 -14.28 -5.75 -0.10
N TRP A 516 -13.43 -5.54 -1.11
CA TRP A 516 -13.51 -6.25 -2.40
C TRP A 516 -12.53 -7.43 -2.55
N ILE A 517 -11.47 -7.49 -1.74
CA ILE A 517 -10.39 -8.50 -1.89
C ILE A 517 -10.90 -9.92 -1.53
N GLN A 518 -11.77 -10.07 -0.51
CA GLN A 518 -12.25 -11.41 -0.10
C GLN A 518 -13.26 -12.05 -1.09
N CYS A 519 -14.07 -11.24 -1.79
CA CYS A 519 -15.06 -11.76 -2.75
C CYS A 519 -14.43 -12.25 -4.05
N LEU A 520 -13.42 -11.54 -4.58
CA LEU A 520 -12.69 -11.95 -5.78
C LEU A 520 -12.03 -13.33 -5.60
N PHE A 521 -11.40 -13.58 -4.45
CA PHE A 521 -10.80 -14.89 -4.14
C PHE A 521 -11.83 -16.01 -3.86
N SER A 522 -13.09 -15.68 -3.56
CA SER A 522 -14.13 -16.68 -3.25
C SER A 522 -15.00 -17.05 -4.46
N CYS A 523 -15.21 -16.12 -5.39
CA CYS A 523 -15.98 -16.38 -6.63
C CYS A 523 -15.12 -16.94 -7.77
N ALA A 524 -13.79 -16.82 -7.71
CA ALA A 524 -12.87 -17.24 -8.76
C ALA A 524 -12.56 -18.74 -8.72
N ARG A 525 -13.54 -19.61 -8.96
CA ARG A 525 -13.27 -21.05 -9.15
C ARG A 525 -12.50 -21.38 -10.45
N SER A 526 -12.29 -20.39 -11.34
CA SER A 526 -11.65 -20.55 -12.66
C SER A 526 -10.51 -19.56 -12.98
N TYR A 527 -10.10 -18.68 -12.05
CA TYR A 527 -9.01 -17.73 -12.30
C TYR A 527 -7.75 -18.04 -11.50
N PHE A 528 -6.59 -17.96 -12.14
CA PHE A 528 -5.28 -17.93 -11.50
C PHE A 528 -4.88 -16.47 -11.28
N VAL A 529 -5.04 -16.05 -10.02
CA VAL A 529 -4.88 -14.66 -9.60
C VAL A 529 -3.45 -14.37 -9.14
N GLY A 530 -2.82 -13.37 -9.76
CA GLY A 530 -1.64 -12.68 -9.26
C GLY A 530 -2.01 -11.41 -8.49
N MET A 531 -1.19 -11.01 -7.52
CA MET A 531 -1.30 -9.73 -6.81
C MET A 531 0.05 -9.04 -6.78
N CYS A 532 0.10 -7.75 -7.09
CA CYS A 532 1.29 -6.90 -7.00
C CYS A 532 1.00 -5.73 -6.06
N GLY A 533 1.87 -5.50 -5.08
CA GLY A 533 1.72 -4.45 -4.07
C GLY A 533 3.04 -4.13 -3.39
N ASP A 534 3.10 -3.01 -2.70
CA ASP A 534 4.26 -2.49 -1.98
C ASP A 534 3.99 -2.24 -0.49
N GLY A 535 2.71 -2.11 -0.10
CA GLY A 535 2.30 -1.78 1.27
C GLY A 535 1.98 -3.00 2.14
N ALA A 536 2.02 -2.83 3.46
CA ALA A 536 1.69 -3.92 4.38
C ALA A 536 0.18 -4.23 4.46
N ASN A 537 -0.66 -3.27 4.04
CA ASN A 537 -2.09 -3.49 3.77
C ASN A 537 -2.31 -4.58 2.71
N ASP A 538 -1.35 -4.80 1.82
CA ASP A 538 -1.44 -5.80 0.75
C ASP A 538 -0.98 -7.18 1.20
N CYS A 539 -0.30 -7.33 2.34
CA CYS A 539 0.25 -8.60 2.82
C CYS A 539 -0.79 -9.74 2.80
N GLY A 540 -2.03 -9.45 3.22
CA GLY A 540 -3.12 -10.43 3.20
C GLY A 540 -3.53 -10.84 1.77
N ALA A 541 -3.54 -9.90 0.82
CA ALA A 541 -3.85 -10.15 -0.57
C ALA A 541 -2.71 -10.87 -1.30
N LEU A 542 -1.47 -10.42 -1.10
CA LEU A 542 -0.23 -11.01 -1.63
C LEU A 542 -0.09 -12.48 -1.24
N LYS A 543 -0.39 -12.80 0.02
CA LYS A 543 -0.32 -14.18 0.52
C LYS A 543 -1.41 -15.08 -0.07
N ARG A 544 -2.63 -14.54 -0.21
CA ARG A 544 -3.80 -15.29 -0.69
C ARG A 544 -3.82 -15.49 -2.20
N ALA A 545 -3.14 -14.61 -2.94
CA ALA A 545 -2.90 -14.79 -4.36
C ALA A 545 -2.12 -16.08 -4.64
N HIS A 546 -2.40 -16.68 -5.81
CA HIS A 546 -1.62 -17.81 -6.30
C HIS A 546 -0.16 -17.38 -6.51
N SER A 547 0.04 -16.14 -6.97
CA SER A 547 1.32 -15.46 -7.07
C SER A 547 1.24 -14.04 -6.50
N GLY A 548 1.76 -13.83 -5.29
CA GLY A 548 2.00 -12.48 -4.76
C GLY A 548 3.37 -11.95 -5.22
N ILE A 549 3.47 -10.66 -5.51
CA ILE A 549 4.71 -9.98 -5.87
C ILE A 549 4.81 -8.72 -5.01
N SER A 550 5.88 -8.62 -4.21
CA SER A 550 6.21 -7.42 -3.43
C SER A 550 7.15 -6.53 -4.23
N LEU A 551 6.84 -5.23 -4.33
CA LEU A 551 7.75 -4.22 -4.89
C LEU A 551 8.62 -3.54 -3.83
N SER A 552 8.40 -3.86 -2.56
CA SER A 552 9.14 -3.33 -1.42
C SER A 552 10.01 -4.41 -0.78
N GLU A 553 11.20 -4.03 -0.31
CA GLU A 553 12.10 -4.87 0.51
C GLU A 553 11.67 -4.90 2.00
N LEU A 554 10.65 -4.13 2.37
CA LEU A 554 10.08 -4.09 3.73
C LEU A 554 9.22 -5.34 4.02
N GLU A 555 8.44 -5.34 5.11
CA GLU A 555 7.69 -6.52 5.61
C GLU A 555 6.74 -7.17 4.58
N ALA A 556 6.28 -6.44 3.55
CA ALA A 556 5.50 -6.99 2.43
C ALA A 556 6.25 -8.13 1.69
N SER A 557 7.58 -8.07 1.66
CA SER A 557 8.44 -9.11 1.09
C SER A 557 8.35 -10.45 1.82
N VAL A 558 8.04 -10.45 3.12
CA VAL A 558 7.92 -11.67 3.94
C VAL A 558 6.61 -12.39 3.65
N ALA A 559 5.55 -11.65 3.32
CA ALA A 559 4.25 -12.21 2.98
C ALA A 559 4.21 -12.79 1.55
N SER A 560 5.01 -12.23 0.65
CA SER A 560 4.98 -12.51 -0.78
C SER A 560 5.95 -13.64 -1.19
N PRO A 561 5.56 -14.57 -2.09
CA PRO A 561 6.49 -15.57 -2.61
C PRO A 561 7.55 -14.99 -3.57
N PHE A 562 7.27 -13.82 -4.16
CA PHE A 562 8.17 -13.10 -5.06
C PHE A 562 8.42 -11.68 -4.57
N THR A 563 9.66 -11.22 -4.70
CA THR A 563 10.07 -9.85 -4.36
C THR A 563 10.88 -9.27 -5.50
N SER A 564 10.48 -8.11 -5.99
CA SER A 564 11.19 -7.35 -7.02
C SER A 564 12.12 -6.34 -6.36
N ARG A 565 13.37 -6.24 -6.83
CA ARG A 565 14.30 -5.18 -6.40
C ARG A 565 13.96 -3.83 -7.03
N THR A 566 13.39 -3.82 -8.22
CA THR A 566 12.95 -2.60 -8.90
C THR A 566 11.53 -2.26 -8.46
N PRO A 567 11.28 -1.05 -7.93
CA PRO A 567 9.97 -0.66 -7.41
C PRO A 567 9.02 -0.24 -8.54
N ASN A 568 8.81 -1.10 -9.54
CA ASN A 568 7.84 -0.88 -10.62
C ASN A 568 7.21 -2.22 -11.07
N ILE A 569 6.13 -2.12 -11.84
CA ILE A 569 5.34 -3.30 -12.24
C ILE A 569 5.95 -4.12 -13.40
N SER A 570 7.11 -3.74 -13.92
CA SER A 570 7.78 -4.47 -15.03
C SER A 570 8.17 -5.91 -14.67
N CYS A 571 8.28 -6.20 -13.37
CA CYS A 571 8.52 -7.55 -12.86
C CYS A 571 7.38 -8.52 -13.19
N VAL A 572 6.13 -8.06 -13.32
CA VAL A 572 4.95 -8.89 -13.56
C VAL A 572 5.02 -9.63 -14.90
N PRO A 573 5.14 -8.96 -16.07
CA PRO A 573 5.25 -9.66 -17.36
C PRO A 573 6.49 -10.56 -17.43
N ASN A 574 7.61 -10.14 -16.83
CA ASN A 574 8.84 -10.94 -16.78
C ASN A 574 8.65 -12.24 -15.97
N LEU A 575 7.94 -12.16 -14.84
CA LEU A 575 7.60 -13.32 -14.03
C LEU A 575 6.67 -14.28 -14.79
N ILE A 576 5.63 -13.77 -15.45
CA ILE A 576 4.69 -14.57 -16.24
C ILE A 576 5.40 -15.25 -17.41
N ARG A 577 6.27 -14.52 -18.13
CA ARG A 577 7.08 -15.09 -19.23
C ARG A 577 8.00 -16.21 -18.74
N SER A 578 8.68 -16.00 -17.62
CA SER A 578 9.54 -17.02 -17.04
C SER A 578 8.75 -18.24 -16.54
N GLY A 579 7.57 -18.00 -15.95
CA GLY A 579 6.66 -19.04 -15.48
C GLY A 579 6.08 -19.87 -16.62
N ARG A 580 5.64 -19.24 -17.73
CA ARG A 580 5.17 -19.94 -18.93
C ARG A 580 6.27 -20.84 -19.52
N ALA A 581 7.50 -20.32 -19.64
CA ALA A 581 8.63 -21.11 -20.10
C ALA A 581 8.93 -22.29 -19.16
N ALA A 582 8.97 -22.07 -17.84
CA ALA A 582 9.23 -23.12 -16.86
C ALA A 582 8.13 -24.21 -16.85
N LEU A 583 6.87 -23.80 -17.01
CA LEU A 583 5.73 -24.69 -17.09
C LEU A 583 5.81 -25.58 -18.34
N ILE A 584 6.07 -24.99 -19.51
CA ILE A 584 6.24 -25.75 -20.77
C ILE A 584 7.40 -26.72 -20.66
N THR A 585 8.56 -26.29 -20.14
CA THR A 585 9.71 -27.18 -19.93
C THR A 585 9.35 -28.34 -19.00
N SER A 586 8.65 -28.07 -17.90
CA SER A 586 8.22 -29.11 -16.95
C SER A 586 7.29 -30.13 -17.62
N PHE A 587 6.33 -29.67 -18.44
CA PHE A 587 5.45 -30.55 -19.20
C PHE A 587 6.21 -31.37 -20.26
N CYS A 588 7.15 -30.77 -20.98
CA CYS A 588 7.94 -31.47 -21.99
C CYS A 588 8.83 -32.55 -21.35
N VAL A 589 9.49 -32.24 -20.24
CA VAL A 589 10.28 -33.22 -19.46
C VAL A 589 9.40 -34.36 -18.98
N PHE A 590 8.23 -34.05 -18.43
CA PHE A 590 7.28 -35.07 -17.99
C PHE A 590 6.83 -35.98 -19.14
N LYS A 591 6.42 -35.40 -20.29
CA LYS A 591 6.03 -36.17 -21.48
C LYS A 591 7.16 -37.05 -22.00
N PHE A 592 8.37 -36.51 -22.06
CA PHE A 592 9.55 -37.26 -22.49
C PHE A 592 9.82 -38.46 -21.58
N MET A 593 9.84 -38.25 -20.26
CA MET A 593 10.10 -39.31 -19.29
C MET A 593 8.98 -40.37 -19.30
N ALA A 594 7.73 -39.94 -19.42
CA ALA A 594 6.59 -40.86 -19.54
C ALA A 594 6.69 -41.74 -20.79
N LEU A 595 6.98 -41.14 -21.95
CA LEU A 595 7.13 -41.86 -23.21
C LEU A 595 8.34 -42.82 -23.17
N TYR A 596 9.46 -42.35 -22.61
CA TYR A 596 10.66 -43.16 -22.41
C TYR A 596 10.37 -44.41 -21.57
N SER A 597 9.70 -44.26 -20.42
CA SER A 597 9.32 -45.39 -19.56
C SER A 597 8.37 -46.36 -20.26
N ILE A 598 7.41 -45.88 -21.06
CA ILE A 598 6.49 -46.74 -21.83
C ILE A 598 7.24 -47.53 -22.91
N ILE A 599 8.11 -46.87 -23.68
CA ILE A 599 8.90 -47.54 -24.73
C ILE A 599 9.80 -48.61 -24.10
N GLN A 600 10.47 -48.29 -23.00
CA GLN A 600 11.37 -49.22 -22.32
C GLN A 600 10.59 -50.42 -21.74
N TYR A 601 9.43 -50.17 -21.11
CA TYR A 601 8.54 -51.22 -20.62
C TYR A 601 8.09 -52.18 -21.74
N ILE A 602 7.61 -51.65 -22.87
CA ILE A 602 7.16 -52.47 -24.01
C ILE A 602 8.34 -53.27 -24.58
N SER A 603 9.49 -52.62 -24.77
CA SER A 603 10.68 -53.26 -25.35
C SER A 603 11.16 -54.42 -24.50
N VAL A 604 11.25 -54.23 -23.19
CA VAL A 604 11.72 -55.25 -22.23
C VAL A 604 10.70 -56.38 -22.11
N THR A 605 9.40 -56.06 -22.06
CA THR A 605 8.33 -57.09 -22.01
C THR A 605 8.35 -57.95 -23.27
N LEU A 606 8.51 -57.34 -24.45
CA LEU A 606 8.61 -58.07 -25.72
C LEU A 606 9.88 -58.94 -25.78
N LEU A 607 11.03 -58.39 -25.39
CA LEU A 607 12.29 -59.14 -25.37
C LEU A 607 12.22 -60.35 -24.44
N TYR A 608 11.66 -60.19 -23.23
CA TYR A 608 11.46 -61.32 -22.31
C TYR A 608 10.47 -62.35 -22.88
N SER A 609 9.39 -61.89 -23.52
CA SER A 609 8.44 -62.80 -24.15
C SER A 609 9.09 -63.62 -25.26
N VAL A 610 9.86 -62.99 -26.15
CA VAL A 610 10.58 -63.65 -27.27
C VAL A 610 11.67 -64.57 -26.76
N CYS A 611 12.44 -64.16 -25.75
CA CYS A 611 13.49 -65.00 -25.17
C CYS A 611 12.90 -66.27 -24.52
N LYS A 612 11.78 -66.13 -23.80
CA LYS A 612 11.08 -67.26 -23.17
C LYS A 612 10.45 -68.20 -24.20
N THR A 613 9.86 -67.72 -25.29
CA THR A 613 9.38 -68.60 -26.38
C THR A 613 10.51 -69.24 -27.17
N ALA A 614 11.59 -68.52 -27.47
CA ALA A 614 12.74 -69.09 -28.17
C ALA A 614 13.46 -70.19 -27.36
N CYS A 615 13.48 -70.07 -26.03
CA CYS A 615 13.99 -71.10 -25.11
C CYS A 615 13.09 -72.34 -25.01
N LEU A 616 11.84 -72.25 -25.48
CA LEU A 616 10.86 -73.33 -25.51
C LEU A 616 10.91 -74.13 -26.82
N VAL A 617 11.38 -73.49 -27.90
CA VAL A 617 11.56 -74.09 -29.23
C VAL A 617 12.92 -74.80 -29.37
N ARG A 618 13.88 -74.47 -28.50
CA ARG A 618 15.14 -75.21 -28.31
C ARG A 618 14.98 -76.23 -27.20
#